data_AF-D0URU5-F1
#
_entry.id   AF-D0URU5-F1
#
_cell.length_a   1.000
_cell.length_b   1.000
_cell.length_c   1.000
_cell.angle_alpha   90.00
_cell.angle_beta   90.00
_cell.angle_gamma   90.00
#
_symmetry.space_group_name_H-M   'P 1'
#
loop_
_entity.id
_entity.type
_entity.pdbx_description
1 polymer ?
#
loop_
_entity_poly.entity_id
_entity_poly.type
_entity_poly.pdbx_seq_one_letter_code
_entity_poly.pdbx_strand_id
1 'polypeptide(L)'
;GGDFTTTVEAYISASGRAIQGGTSHHLGTNFSKMFDIVIEDPETNQKCFVYQNSWGLTTRTIGVMCMVHGDNTGLILPPRVASIQVIIIPCGITTSLPEADQKALLDKCTDYEQQFVKHGLRCKGDFRDNYSPG
;
A
#
# COMPACT_ATOMS: atom_id res chain seq x y z
N GLY A 1 -17.99 1.15 -25.21
CA GLY A 1 -16.95 0.12 -25.37
C GLY A 1 -17.43 -1.17 -24.77
N GLY A 2 -17.55 -1.21 -23.44
CA GLY A 2 -18.26 -2.29 -22.73
C GLY A 2 -19.76 -2.05 -22.58
N ASP A 3 -20.42 -2.99 -21.92
CA ASP A 3 -21.85 -2.99 -21.58
C ASP A 3 -22.12 -2.10 -20.35
N PHE A 4 -21.45 -2.36 -19.23
CA PHE A 4 -21.51 -1.51 -18.05
C PHE A 4 -20.17 -1.41 -17.32
N THR A 5 -20.06 -0.42 -16.43
CA THR A 5 -18.86 -0.16 -15.61
C THR A 5 -19.26 0.02 -14.16
N THR A 6 -18.54 -0.64 -13.27
CA THR A 6 -18.58 -0.43 -11.82
C THR A 6 -17.31 0.27 -11.36
N THR A 7 -17.42 1.03 -10.27
CA THR A 7 -16.36 1.89 -9.75
C THR A 7 -16.36 1.86 -8.24
N VAL A 8 -15.19 2.11 -7.64
CA VAL A 8 -15.06 2.46 -6.22
C VAL A 8 -14.65 3.92 -6.12
N GLU A 9 -15.43 4.70 -5.36
CA GLU A 9 -15.22 6.14 -5.20
C GLU A 9 -14.69 6.44 -3.80
N ALA A 10 -13.70 7.33 -3.72
CA ALA A 10 -13.16 7.85 -2.47
C ALA A 10 -13.44 9.36 -2.36
N TYR A 11 -13.58 9.87 -1.15
CA TYR A 11 -13.80 11.30 -0.90
C TYR A 11 -12.56 11.92 -0.25
N ILE A 12 -12.13 13.08 -0.75
CA ILE A 12 -10.98 13.84 -0.26
C ILE A 12 -11.47 15.11 0.46
N SER A 13 -11.54 15.03 1.79
CA SER A 13 -12.09 16.10 2.65
C SER A 13 -11.43 17.45 2.44
N ALA A 14 -10.08 17.50 2.36
CA ALA A 14 -9.34 18.75 2.22
C ALA A 14 -9.66 19.53 0.93
N SER A 15 -10.07 18.83 -0.14
CA SER A 15 -10.42 19.45 -1.42
C SER A 15 -11.93 19.56 -1.66
N GLY A 16 -12.75 18.88 -0.85
CA GLY A 16 -14.19 18.76 -1.06
C GLY A 16 -14.57 17.96 -2.32
N ARG A 17 -13.68 17.08 -2.82
CA ARG A 17 -13.86 16.37 -4.10
C ARG A 17 -13.81 14.86 -3.95
N ALA A 18 -14.59 14.16 -4.76
CA ALA A 18 -14.50 12.73 -4.94
C ALA A 18 -13.44 12.36 -5.99
N ILE A 19 -12.94 11.12 -5.92
CA ILE A 19 -11.98 10.54 -6.85
C ILE A 19 -12.27 9.06 -7.06
N GLN A 20 -12.29 8.65 -8.33
CA GLN A 20 -12.37 7.24 -8.70
C GLN A 20 -11.08 6.50 -8.31
N GLY A 21 -11.22 5.51 -7.44
CA GLY A 21 -10.12 4.71 -6.90
C GLY A 21 -9.77 3.49 -7.75
N GLY A 22 -10.72 2.92 -8.49
CA GLY A 22 -10.54 1.75 -9.34
C GLY A 22 -11.77 1.48 -10.20
N THR A 23 -11.60 0.70 -11.26
CA THR A 23 -12.65 0.43 -12.25
C THR A 23 -12.76 -1.05 -12.57
N SER A 24 -13.99 -1.50 -12.83
CA SER A 24 -14.26 -2.83 -13.37
C SER A 24 -15.35 -2.72 -14.43
N HIS A 25 -15.08 -3.26 -15.61
CA HIS A 25 -15.93 -3.18 -16.78
C HIS A 25 -16.47 -4.55 -17.12
N HIS A 26 -17.78 -4.64 -17.29
CA HIS A 26 -18.37 -5.73 -18.06
C HIS A 26 -18.38 -5.31 -19.52
N LEU A 27 -17.64 -6.03 -20.36
CA LEU A 27 -17.49 -5.70 -21.78
C LEU A 27 -18.54 -6.38 -22.66
N GLY A 28 -19.33 -7.28 -22.08
CA GLY A 28 -20.25 -8.13 -22.83
C GLY A 28 -19.51 -8.92 -23.91
N THR A 29 -20.10 -8.99 -25.09
CA THR A 29 -19.49 -9.60 -26.29
C THR A 29 -18.98 -8.57 -27.29
N ASN A 30 -18.88 -7.29 -26.90
CA ASN A 30 -18.54 -6.22 -27.84
C ASN A 30 -17.14 -6.41 -28.43
N PHE A 31 -16.16 -6.70 -27.58
CA PHE A 31 -14.77 -6.86 -27.99
C PHE A 31 -14.53 -8.21 -28.66
N SER A 32 -15.16 -9.28 -28.19
CA SER A 32 -15.04 -10.60 -28.81
C SER A 32 -15.59 -10.59 -30.25
N LYS A 33 -16.64 -9.81 -30.52
CA LYS A 33 -17.12 -9.56 -31.89
C LYS A 33 -16.13 -8.77 -32.73
N MET A 34 -15.53 -7.72 -32.16
CA MET A 34 -14.54 -6.88 -32.87
C MET A 34 -13.27 -7.65 -33.24
N PHE A 35 -12.83 -8.58 -32.40
CA PHE A 35 -11.58 -9.32 -32.54
C PHE A 35 -11.77 -10.79 -32.95
N ASP A 36 -12.98 -11.19 -33.36
CA ASP A 36 -13.37 -12.55 -33.76
C ASP A 36 -12.95 -13.65 -32.75
N ILE A 37 -13.18 -13.37 -31.47
CA ILE A 37 -12.90 -14.31 -30.37
C ILE A 37 -14.15 -15.18 -30.15
N VAL A 38 -14.13 -16.35 -30.78
CA VAL A 38 -15.24 -17.32 -30.77
C VAL A 38 -14.83 -18.67 -30.21
N ILE A 39 -15.76 -19.35 -29.54
CA ILE A 39 -15.63 -20.75 -29.13
C ILE A 39 -16.79 -21.56 -29.70
N GLU A 40 -16.62 -22.87 -29.81
CA GLU A 40 -17.71 -23.80 -30.11
C GLU A 40 -18.38 -24.22 -28.79
N ASP A 41 -19.70 -24.07 -28.74
CA ASP A 41 -20.50 -24.46 -27.59
C ASP A 41 -20.59 -26.00 -27.53
N PRO A 42 -20.21 -26.64 -26.41
CA PRO A 42 -20.14 -28.10 -26.33
C PRO A 42 -21.51 -28.79 -26.34
N GLU A 43 -22.60 -28.07 -26.05
CA GLU A 43 -23.96 -28.62 -26.03
C GLU A 43 -24.65 -28.44 -27.39
N THR A 44 -24.46 -27.28 -28.00
CA THR A 44 -25.17 -26.90 -29.24
C THR A 44 -24.31 -27.01 -30.51
N ASN A 45 -22.99 -27.19 -30.38
CA ASN A 45 -22.00 -27.10 -31.46
C ASN A 45 -22.09 -25.79 -32.28
N GLN A 46 -22.62 -24.72 -31.69
CA GLN A 46 -22.71 -23.41 -32.31
C GLN A 46 -21.51 -22.52 -31.93
N LYS A 47 -21.12 -21.61 -32.84
CA LYS A 47 -20.11 -20.59 -32.52
C LYS A 47 -20.72 -19.52 -31.61
N CYS A 48 -20.11 -19.35 -30.44
CA CYS A 48 -20.50 -18.36 -29.45
C CYS A 48 -19.37 -17.34 -29.23
N PHE A 49 -19.73 -16.06 -29.17
CA PHE A 49 -18.81 -14.99 -28.77
C PHE A 49 -18.64 -15.01 -27.25
N VAL A 50 -17.39 -14.90 -26.78
CA VAL A 50 -17.10 -14.94 -25.34
C VAL A 50 -17.49 -13.64 -24.64
N TYR A 51 -18.01 -13.75 -23.41
CA TYR A 51 -18.21 -12.60 -22.55
C TYR A 51 -16.89 -12.18 -21.91
N GLN A 52 -16.57 -10.89 -21.98
CA GLN A 52 -15.30 -10.36 -21.48
C GLN A 52 -15.52 -9.34 -20.37
N ASN A 53 -14.55 -9.27 -19.47
CA ASN A 53 -14.43 -8.23 -18.45
C ASN A 53 -13.01 -7.66 -18.51
N SER A 54 -12.85 -6.40 -18.08
CA SER A 54 -11.53 -5.80 -17.82
C SER A 54 -11.61 -4.94 -16.59
N TRP A 55 -10.53 -4.82 -15.83
CA TRP A 55 -10.50 -4.04 -14.60
C TRP A 55 -9.13 -3.39 -14.42
N GLY A 56 -9.10 -2.25 -13.74
CA GLY A 56 -7.92 -1.41 -13.64
C GLY A 56 -7.78 -0.77 -12.26
N LEU A 57 -6.57 -0.89 -11.72
CA LEU A 57 -6.12 -0.21 -10.51
C LEU A 57 -4.71 0.36 -10.79
N THR A 58 -4.44 1.57 -10.32
CA THR A 58 -3.16 2.24 -10.58
C THR A 58 -2.51 2.73 -9.28
N THR A 59 -1.30 3.27 -9.38
CA THR A 59 -0.59 3.94 -8.28
C THR A 59 -1.30 5.19 -7.77
N ARG A 60 -2.42 5.61 -8.37
CA ARG A 60 -3.35 6.60 -7.80
C ARG A 60 -3.71 6.28 -6.35
N THR A 61 -3.76 5.01 -5.98
CA THR A 61 -4.01 4.55 -4.60
C THR A 61 -3.06 5.17 -3.58
N ILE A 62 -1.78 5.37 -3.94
CA ILE A 62 -0.80 6.04 -3.07
C ILE A 62 -1.17 7.50 -2.87
N GLY A 63 -1.55 8.21 -3.94
CA GLY A 63 -2.01 9.59 -3.84
C GLY A 63 -3.27 9.75 -3.00
N VAL A 64 -4.25 8.85 -3.15
CA VAL A 64 -5.46 8.83 -2.32
C VAL A 64 -5.12 8.59 -0.85
N MET A 65 -4.22 7.64 -0.55
CA MET A 65 -3.75 7.39 0.81
C MET A 65 -3.13 8.65 1.43
N CYS A 66 -2.24 9.34 0.71
CA CYS A 66 -1.63 10.59 1.18
C CYS A 66 -2.67 11.68 1.46
N MET A 67 -3.64 11.87 0.56
CA MET A 67 -4.66 12.92 0.68
C MET A 67 -5.70 12.64 1.77
N VAL A 68 -5.95 11.37 2.09
CA VAL A 68 -6.95 10.95 3.09
C VAL A 68 -6.35 10.89 4.50
N HIS A 69 -5.13 10.36 4.63
CA HIS A 69 -4.53 10.11 5.94
C HIS A 69 -3.48 11.13 6.36
N GLY A 70 -2.92 11.92 5.42
CA GLY A 70 -1.93 12.94 5.76
C GLY A 70 -2.51 14.03 6.67
N ASP A 71 -1.65 14.59 7.52
CA ASP A 71 -1.99 15.66 8.45
C ASP A 71 -0.95 16.80 8.41
N ASN A 72 -1.07 17.75 9.34
CA ASN A 72 -0.17 18.90 9.41
C ASN A 72 1.28 18.55 9.80
N THR A 73 1.52 17.34 10.31
CA THR A 73 2.86 16.82 10.65
C THR A 73 3.48 16.01 9.51
N GLY A 74 2.67 15.57 8.54
CA GLY A 74 3.13 14.99 7.29
C GLY A 74 2.38 13.71 6.90
N LEU A 75 3.15 12.72 6.43
CA LEU A 75 2.60 11.47 5.91
C LEU A 75 2.23 10.50 7.04
N ILE A 76 0.99 10.03 7.04
CA ILE A 76 0.56 8.90 7.88
C ILE A 76 0.40 7.65 7.00
N LEU A 77 1.29 6.67 7.19
CA LEU A 77 1.23 5.39 6.47
C LEU A 77 0.28 4.41 7.20
N PRO A 78 -0.76 3.87 6.54
CA PRO A 78 -1.56 2.81 7.13
C PRO A 78 -0.69 1.59 7.48
N PRO A 79 -0.78 1.01 8.70
CA PRO A 79 0.16 0.00 9.17
C PRO A 79 0.29 -1.26 8.30
N ARG A 80 -0.72 -1.59 7.50
CA ARG A 80 -0.69 -2.77 6.61
C ARG A 80 0.21 -2.56 5.38
N VAL A 81 0.44 -1.32 4.96
CA VAL A 81 1.24 -0.98 3.76
C VAL A 81 2.52 -0.20 4.10
N ALA A 82 2.70 0.23 5.34
CA ALA A 82 3.94 0.88 5.79
C ALA A 82 5.14 -0.07 5.64
N SER A 83 6.19 0.32 4.91
CA SER A 83 7.40 -0.51 4.75
C SER A 83 8.13 -0.72 6.08
N ILE A 84 8.13 0.31 6.93
CA ILE A 84 8.56 0.28 8.33
C ILE A 84 7.34 0.63 9.18
N GLN A 85 6.92 -0.29 10.04
CA GLN A 85 5.81 -0.09 10.99
C GLN A 85 6.30 0.50 12.31
N VAL A 86 7.50 0.12 12.74
CA VAL A 86 8.11 0.55 14.00
C VAL A 86 9.55 0.98 13.72
N ILE A 87 9.92 2.18 14.15
CA ILE A 87 11.29 2.69 14.13
C ILE A 87 11.77 2.80 15.58
N ILE A 88 12.94 2.24 15.88
CA ILE A 88 13.57 2.33 17.20
C ILE A 88 14.70 3.35 17.11
N ILE A 89 14.64 4.39 17.94
CA ILE A 89 15.64 5.46 17.99
C ILE A 89 16.20 5.49 19.43
N PRO A 90 17.51 5.32 19.64
CA PRO A 90 18.11 5.47 20.96
C PRO A 90 18.15 6.94 21.37
N CYS A 91 17.75 7.24 22.60
CA CYS A 91 17.71 8.59 23.15
C CYS A 91 18.62 8.72 24.38
N GLY A 92 19.06 9.94 24.68
CA GLY A 92 19.83 10.22 25.90
C GLY A 92 21.31 9.83 25.84
N ILE A 93 21.85 9.57 24.65
CA ILE A 93 23.30 9.39 24.45
C ILE A 93 23.97 10.76 24.56
N THR A 94 24.72 10.98 25.65
CA THR A 94 25.49 12.21 25.90
C THR A 94 26.98 11.91 25.90
N THR A 95 27.82 12.96 25.77
CA THR A 95 29.28 12.83 25.87
C THR A 95 29.77 12.36 27.25
N SER A 96 28.92 12.53 28.28
CA SER A 96 29.21 12.10 29.65
C SER A 96 28.74 10.67 29.95
N LEU A 97 28.02 10.02 29.03
CA LEU A 97 27.52 8.68 29.23
C LEU A 97 28.70 7.68 29.11
N PRO A 98 28.92 6.81 30.11
CA PRO A 98 29.94 5.77 30.00
C PRO A 98 29.72 4.88 28.78
N GLU A 99 30.80 4.50 28.09
CA GLU A 99 30.73 3.63 26.90
C GLU A 99 29.99 2.31 27.18
N ALA A 100 30.13 1.78 28.40
CA ALA A 100 29.42 0.58 28.84
C ALA A 100 27.89 0.78 28.85
N ASP A 101 27.41 1.94 29.30
CA ASP A 101 25.98 2.27 29.35
C ASP A 101 25.44 2.58 27.95
N GLN A 102 26.23 3.27 27.12
CA GLN A 102 25.89 3.48 25.71
C GLN A 102 25.74 2.16 24.97
N LYS A 103 26.66 1.22 25.17
CA LYS A 103 26.60 -0.11 24.59
C LYS A 103 25.36 -0.88 25.09
N ALA A 104 25.11 -0.86 26.39
CA ALA A 104 23.94 -1.53 26.97
C ALA A 104 22.61 -0.99 26.40
N LEU A 105 22.52 0.32 26.13
CA LEU A 105 21.37 0.94 25.48
C LEU A 105 21.17 0.42 24.05
N LEU A 106 22.24 0.42 23.24
CA LEU A 106 22.19 -0.05 21.84
C LEU A 106 21.88 -1.54 21.74
N ASP A 107 22.48 -2.36 22.62
CA ASP A 107 22.19 -3.78 22.73
C ASP A 107 20.71 -4.00 23.05
N LYS A 108 20.13 -3.17 23.94
CA LYS A 108 18.71 -3.27 24.28
C LYS A 108 17.78 -2.84 23.14
N CYS A 109 18.14 -1.80 22.39
CA CYS A 109 17.39 -1.41 21.19
C CYS A 109 17.40 -2.52 20.13
N THR A 110 18.55 -3.18 19.95
CA THR A 110 18.70 -4.32 19.03
C THR A 110 17.86 -5.52 19.47
N ASP A 111 17.82 -5.82 20.77
CA ASP A 111 16.93 -6.85 21.34
C ASP A 111 15.45 -6.55 21.04
N TYR A 112 14.99 -5.32 21.23
CA TYR A 112 13.62 -4.94 20.87
C TYR A 112 13.32 -5.07 19.37
N GLU A 113 14.26 -4.65 18.50
CA GLU A 113 14.12 -4.82 17.06
C GLU A 113 13.90 -6.31 16.70
N GLN A 114 14.74 -7.19 17.23
CA GLN A 114 14.64 -8.63 17.02
C GLN A 114 13.33 -9.21 17.56
N GLN A 115 12.89 -8.76 18.74
CA GLN A 115 11.62 -9.18 19.32
C GLN A 115 10.44 -8.77 18.44
N PHE A 116 10.39 -7.54 17.95
CA PHE A 116 9.30 -7.09 17.08
C PHE A 116 9.28 -7.85 15.75
N VAL A 117 10.44 -8.04 15.12
CA VAL A 117 10.56 -8.84 13.89
C VAL A 117 10.11 -10.29 14.13
N LYS A 118 10.51 -10.90 15.25
CA LYS A 118 10.08 -12.25 15.64
C LYS A 118 8.56 -12.39 15.76
N HIS A 119 7.86 -11.32 16.16
CA HIS A 119 6.40 -11.29 16.25
C HIS A 119 5.71 -10.79 14.97
N GLY A 120 6.45 -10.69 13.85
CA GLY A 120 5.90 -10.38 12.53
C GLY A 120 5.74 -8.89 12.24
N LEU A 121 6.29 -7.99 13.05
CA LEU A 121 6.29 -6.56 12.77
C LEU A 121 7.48 -6.17 11.89
N ARG A 122 7.25 -5.26 10.94
CA ARG A 122 8.31 -4.64 10.14
C ARG A 122 8.97 -3.54 10.96
N CYS A 123 9.94 -3.93 11.78
CA CYS A 123 10.70 -3.03 12.64
C CYS A 123 12.07 -2.73 12.05
N LYS A 124 12.59 -1.53 12.31
CA LYS A 124 13.96 -1.13 11.98
C LYS A 124 14.55 -0.30 13.12
N GLY A 125 15.81 -0.52 13.48
CA GLY A 125 16.60 0.37 14.33
C GLY A 125 17.26 1.51 13.51
N ASP A 126 17.25 2.73 14.05
CA ASP A 126 18.05 3.85 13.54
C ASP A 126 19.14 4.19 14.56
N PHE A 127 20.35 3.68 14.32
CA PHE A 127 21.50 3.82 15.20
C PHE A 127 22.58 4.76 14.64
N ARG A 128 22.20 5.64 13.71
CA ARG A 128 23.10 6.66 13.17
C ARG A 128 23.42 7.67 14.27
N ASP A 129 24.71 7.87 14.53
CA ASP A 129 25.22 8.77 15.56
C ASP A 129 25.52 10.19 15.04
N ASN A 130 25.51 10.35 13.72
CA ASN A 130 25.78 11.62 13.05
C ASN A 130 24.57 12.56 12.97
N TYR A 131 23.45 12.20 13.61
CA TYR A 131 22.23 13.00 13.73
C TYR A 131 21.72 13.00 15.18
N SER A 132 21.09 14.09 15.61
CA SER A 132 20.33 14.10 16.86
C SER A 132 19.10 13.18 16.76
N PRO A 133 18.58 12.66 17.89
CA PRO A 133 17.34 11.86 17.88
C PRO A 133 16.09 12.62 17.41
N GLY A 134 16.06 13.95 17.58
CA GLY A 134 14.98 14.84 17.14
C GLY A 134 15.33 15.63 15.90
#